data_AF-A0A382V2U9-F1
#
_entry.id   AF-A0A382V2U9-F1
#
_cell.length_a   1.000
_cell.length_b   1.000
_cell.length_c   1.000
_cell.angle_alpha   90.00
_cell.angle_beta   90.00
_cell.angle_gamma   90.00
#
_symmetry.space_group_name_H-M   'P 1'
#
loop_
_entity.id
_entity.type
_entity.pdbx_description
1 polymer ?
#
loop_
_entity_poly.entity_id
_entity_poly.type
_entity_poly.pdbx_seq_one_letter_code
_entity_poly.pdbx_strand_id
1 'polypeptide(L)'
;EIRCETCHGDANSRPLISQVNDPFDRVVRLARSYTGWSNLVGDWMVLSSRKRKLTNVKVKEGMIVTLGKRTGNVYPTPLTMDAIGSHYIPGHKNKLECTSCHSQWVPVCKGCHSTFIPGQGKIDKSWAPVKPMMKVEFPSLMLGPRGKVAPMILPERRFLNAFDEQGNPIPVIRNNGDASGVYREWSFTNPHGYSGGRLAYAMNPHSVGKQVRSCASCHMSSRALGLGEGDINIGLNSSGKNDALLPLVRTEIISGRSQLAPKARLTLRGEPLAGVSQTNARLFNQQE
;
A
#
# COMPACT_ATOMS: atom_id res chain seq x y z
N GLU A 1 -0.30 -8.47 13.28
CA GLU A 1 -0.23 -8.78 14.73
C GLU A 1 0.01 -7.52 15.56
N ILE A 2 1.00 -6.72 15.19
CA ILE A 2 1.27 -5.41 15.81
C ILE A 2 0.83 -4.31 14.82
N ARG A 3 0.17 -3.28 15.31
CA ARG A 3 -0.27 -2.11 14.54
C ARG A 3 0.03 -0.83 15.32
N CYS A 4 -0.17 0.33 14.69
CA CYS A 4 -0.07 1.62 15.36
C CYS A 4 -0.99 1.66 16.60
N GLU A 5 -2.24 1.23 16.45
CA GLU A 5 -3.23 1.26 17.53
C GLU A 5 -2.89 0.29 18.68
N THR A 6 -2.00 -0.69 18.43
CA THR A 6 -1.52 -1.60 19.47
C THR A 6 -0.77 -0.86 20.56
N CYS A 7 0.10 0.09 20.19
CA CYS A 7 0.94 0.81 21.15
C CYS A 7 0.44 2.22 21.44
N HIS A 8 -0.22 2.86 20.47
CA HIS A 8 -0.69 4.24 20.57
C HIS A 8 -2.17 4.37 20.96
N GLY A 9 -2.94 3.29 20.83
CA GLY A 9 -4.40 3.34 20.94
C GLY A 9 -5.04 3.94 19.69
N ASP A 10 -6.31 4.30 19.80
CA ASP A 10 -7.02 5.05 18.77
C ASP A 10 -7.72 6.28 19.37
N ALA A 11 -8.57 6.92 18.57
CA ALA A 11 -9.29 8.13 18.99
C ALA A 11 -10.42 7.86 20.01
N ASN A 12 -10.63 6.61 20.44
CA ASN A 12 -11.66 6.19 21.38
C ASN A 12 -11.13 5.34 22.54
N SER A 13 -9.94 4.76 22.41
CA SER A 13 -9.44 3.75 23.33
C SER A 13 -7.93 3.81 23.50
N ARG A 14 -7.48 3.60 24.75
CA ARG A 14 -6.07 3.38 25.06
C ARG A 14 -5.65 1.95 24.68
N PRO A 15 -4.34 1.69 24.50
CA PRO A 15 -3.82 0.35 24.34
C PRO A 15 -4.29 -0.62 25.43
N LEU A 16 -4.53 -1.87 25.04
CA LEU A 16 -4.80 -2.93 25.99
C LEU A 16 -3.51 -3.31 26.72
N ILE A 17 -3.62 -3.56 28.02
CA ILE A 17 -2.50 -3.97 28.87
C ILE A 17 -2.86 -5.21 29.70
N SER A 18 -1.85 -5.97 30.10
CA SER A 18 -1.98 -7.08 31.03
C SER A 18 -0.73 -7.19 31.89
N GLN A 19 -0.93 -7.55 33.16
CA GLN A 19 0.15 -7.82 34.08
C GLN A 19 0.86 -9.15 33.75
N VAL A 20 2.16 -9.21 33.99
CA VAL A 20 2.96 -10.44 34.00
C VAL A 20 2.74 -11.15 35.33
N ASN A 21 2.16 -12.35 35.29
CA ASN A 21 1.83 -13.13 36.49
C ASN A 21 2.71 -14.38 36.65
N ASP A 22 3.49 -14.73 35.63
CA ASP A 22 4.32 -15.93 35.59
C ASP A 22 5.79 -15.52 35.42
N PRO A 23 6.71 -15.93 36.33
CA PRO A 23 8.14 -15.68 36.17
C PRO A 23 8.75 -16.34 34.91
N PHE A 24 8.07 -17.32 34.32
CA PHE A 24 8.45 -17.98 33.07
C PHE A 24 7.77 -17.38 31.83
N ASP A 25 6.99 -16.30 31.98
CA ASP A 25 6.36 -15.61 30.85
C ASP A 25 7.41 -15.26 29.78
N ARG A 26 7.04 -15.44 28.51
CA ARG A 26 7.88 -15.15 27.35
C ARG A 26 8.50 -13.75 27.43
N VAL A 27 7.79 -12.75 27.95
CA VAL A 27 8.32 -11.39 28.03
C VAL A 27 9.47 -11.24 29.03
N VAL A 28 9.48 -12.02 30.11
CA VAL A 28 10.58 -12.07 31.10
C VAL A 28 11.79 -12.74 30.48
N ARG A 29 11.58 -13.93 29.87
CA ARG A 29 12.66 -14.69 29.23
C ARG A 29 13.33 -13.93 28.09
N LEU A 30 12.55 -13.28 27.21
CA LEU A 30 13.11 -12.54 26.07
C LEU A 30 13.82 -11.25 26.50
N ALA A 31 13.42 -10.63 27.60
CA ALA A 31 14.07 -9.41 28.09
C ALA A 31 15.51 -9.63 28.54
N ARG A 32 15.89 -10.86 28.92
CA ARG A 32 17.27 -11.22 29.30
C ARG A 32 18.29 -11.03 28.17
N SER A 33 17.82 -11.01 26.92
CA SER A 33 18.67 -10.79 25.74
C SER A 33 18.68 -9.33 25.27
N TYR A 34 18.03 -8.42 26.00
CA TYR A 34 17.96 -7.01 25.64
C TYR A 34 18.88 -6.16 26.51
N THR A 35 19.25 -4.99 26.01
CA THR A 35 20.24 -4.12 26.65
C THR A 35 19.56 -3.13 27.61
N GLY A 36 20.01 -3.07 28.86
CA GLY A 36 19.70 -1.98 29.80
C GLY A 36 18.36 -2.06 30.52
N TRP A 37 17.57 -3.11 30.35
CA TRP A 37 16.30 -3.30 31.06
C TRP A 37 15.86 -4.77 31.08
N SER A 38 15.02 -5.12 32.05
CA SER A 38 14.38 -6.42 32.18
C SER A 38 12.86 -6.26 32.32
N ASN A 39 12.15 -7.37 32.19
CA ASN A 39 10.74 -7.47 32.58
C ASN A 39 10.64 -8.38 33.80
N LEU A 40 9.76 -8.03 34.73
CA LEU A 40 9.55 -8.77 35.98
C LEU A 40 8.08 -9.18 36.12
N VAL A 41 7.83 -10.14 37.02
CA VAL A 41 6.46 -10.41 37.49
C VAL A 41 5.92 -9.12 38.12
N GLY A 42 4.68 -8.77 37.80
CA GLY A 42 4.05 -7.51 38.19
C GLY A 42 4.12 -6.41 37.14
N ASP A 43 4.99 -6.50 36.14
CA ASP A 43 5.05 -5.52 35.05
C ASP A 43 3.77 -5.54 34.21
N TRP A 44 3.28 -4.35 33.84
CA TRP A 44 2.13 -4.20 32.95
C TRP A 44 2.59 -4.04 31.51
N MET A 45 2.28 -5.01 30.66
CA MET A 45 2.72 -5.05 29.27
C MET A 45 1.59 -4.72 28.31
N VAL A 46 1.89 -3.98 27.24
CA VAL A 46 0.93 -3.74 26.15
C VAL A 46 0.64 -5.04 25.40
N LEU A 47 -0.60 -5.23 24.97
CA LEU A 47 -1.07 -6.42 24.26
C LEU A 47 -1.19 -6.18 22.76
N SER A 48 -0.72 -7.14 21.96
CA SER A 48 -0.97 -7.20 20.52
C SER A 48 -2.45 -7.40 20.19
N SER A 49 -2.81 -7.27 18.92
CA SER A 49 -4.19 -7.55 18.45
C SER A 49 -4.62 -9.00 18.73
N ARG A 50 -3.68 -9.92 18.94
CA ARG A 50 -3.90 -11.32 19.31
C ARG A 50 -3.77 -11.57 20.81
N LYS A 51 -3.87 -10.51 21.63
CA LYS A 51 -3.79 -10.55 23.11
C LYS A 51 -2.46 -11.09 23.64
N ARG A 52 -1.37 -10.93 22.89
CA ARG A 52 -0.02 -11.35 23.33
C ARG A 52 0.73 -10.16 23.89
N LYS A 53 1.35 -10.31 25.06
CA LYS A 53 2.19 -9.28 25.67
C LYS A 53 3.37 -8.93 24.75
N LEU A 54 3.54 -7.65 24.45
CA LEU A 54 4.69 -7.13 23.73
C LEU A 54 5.89 -7.13 24.67
N THR A 55 7.05 -7.56 24.18
CA THR A 55 8.21 -7.77 25.06
C THR A 55 8.89 -6.46 25.46
N ASN A 56 8.70 -5.38 24.70
CA ASN A 56 9.40 -4.12 24.88
C ASN A 56 8.48 -2.89 24.90
N VAL A 57 7.19 -3.09 25.18
CA VAL A 57 6.23 -1.99 25.35
C VAL A 57 5.47 -2.24 26.65
N LYS A 58 5.69 -1.39 27.65
CA LYS A 58 5.18 -1.59 29.01
C LYS A 58 4.77 -0.28 29.66
N VAL A 59 3.99 -0.38 30.74
CA VAL A 59 3.69 0.76 31.61
C VAL A 59 4.86 0.97 32.56
N LYS A 60 5.41 2.18 32.59
CA LYS A 60 6.44 2.63 33.54
C LYS A 60 6.03 3.99 34.07
N GLU A 61 5.95 4.14 35.39
CA GLU A 61 5.57 5.41 36.05
C GLU A 61 4.24 5.98 35.51
N GLY A 62 3.25 5.12 35.30
CA GLY A 62 1.94 5.51 34.77
C GLY A 62 1.89 5.80 33.26
N MET A 63 3.02 5.78 32.55
CA MET A 63 3.11 6.05 31.11
C MET A 63 3.42 4.78 30.31
N ILE A 64 2.89 4.68 29.09
CA ILE A 64 3.30 3.63 28.15
C ILE A 64 4.63 4.03 27.51
N VAL A 65 5.63 3.17 27.65
CA VAL A 65 6.96 3.36 27.07
C VAL A 65 7.34 2.21 26.15
N THR A 66 8.00 2.54 25.05
CA THR A 66 8.66 1.58 24.17
C THR A 66 10.14 1.57 24.50
N LEU A 67 10.67 0.39 24.79
CA LEU A 67 12.07 0.18 25.16
C LEU A 67 12.87 -0.30 23.96
N GLY A 68 13.98 0.37 23.67
CA GLY A 68 14.93 -0.02 22.65
C GLY A 68 15.60 -1.33 23.03
N LYS A 69 15.33 -2.41 22.29
CA LYS A 69 15.88 -3.74 22.59
C LYS A 69 17.42 -3.79 22.54
N ARG A 70 18.02 -3.03 21.61
CA ARG A 70 19.48 -2.97 21.39
C ARG A 70 20.16 -1.80 22.09
N THR A 71 19.45 -0.70 22.30
CA THR A 71 20.05 0.54 22.82
C THR A 71 19.75 0.77 24.30
N GLY A 72 18.71 0.14 24.85
CA GLY A 72 18.22 0.43 26.19
C GLY A 72 17.44 1.75 26.31
N ASN A 73 17.39 2.55 25.25
CA ASN A 73 16.68 3.83 25.26
C ASN A 73 15.20 3.64 25.59
N VAL A 74 14.67 4.57 26.39
CA VAL A 74 13.25 4.62 26.75
C VAL A 74 12.58 5.67 25.87
N TYR A 75 11.56 5.27 25.14
CA TYR A 75 10.77 6.16 24.29
C TYR A 75 9.35 6.27 24.85
N PRO A 76 8.92 7.44 25.34
CA PRO A 76 7.52 7.68 25.66
C PRO A 76 6.66 7.38 24.43
N THR A 77 5.61 6.60 24.61
CA THR A 77 4.69 6.24 23.52
C THR A 77 3.53 7.23 23.54
N PRO A 78 3.48 8.20 22.61
CA PRO A 78 2.40 9.17 22.57
C PRO A 78 1.08 8.44 22.30
N LEU A 79 0.05 8.73 23.07
CA LEU A 79 -1.25 8.08 22.91
C LEU A 79 -2.16 8.92 22.03
N THR A 80 -2.84 8.28 21.10
CA THR A 80 -3.71 8.96 20.12
C THR A 80 -4.83 9.73 20.79
N MET A 81 -5.37 9.19 21.88
CA MET A 81 -6.43 9.84 22.66
C MET A 81 -5.96 11.13 23.34
N ASP A 82 -4.67 11.21 23.70
CA ASP A 82 -4.09 12.39 24.35
C ASP A 82 -3.63 13.46 23.33
N ALA A 83 -3.58 13.10 22.04
CA ALA A 83 -3.18 14.01 20.97
C ALA A 83 -4.36 14.91 20.56
N ILE A 84 -4.27 16.20 20.90
CA ILE A 84 -5.23 17.23 20.49
C ILE A 84 -5.14 17.42 18.96
N GLY A 85 -6.29 17.46 18.26
CA GLY A 85 -6.37 17.85 16.84
C GLY A 85 -6.88 16.76 15.88
N SER A 86 -6.16 16.56 14.77
CA SER A 86 -6.64 15.88 13.54
C SER A 86 -7.11 14.43 13.70
N HIS A 87 -6.80 13.75 14.82
CA HIS A 87 -7.28 12.40 15.12
C HIS A 87 -8.78 12.34 15.44
N TYR A 88 -9.41 13.49 15.71
CA TYR A 88 -10.82 13.60 16.08
C TYR A 88 -11.75 14.09 14.96
N ILE A 89 -11.21 14.38 13.76
CA ILE A 89 -12.02 14.84 12.63
C ILE A 89 -13.08 13.77 12.31
N PRO A 90 -14.39 14.05 12.43
CA PRO A 90 -15.43 13.02 12.32
C PRO A 90 -15.41 12.25 11.00
N GLY A 91 -15.06 12.93 9.89
CA GLY A 91 -14.92 12.30 8.57
C GLY A 91 -13.67 11.42 8.41
N HIS A 92 -12.68 11.53 9.30
CA HIS A 92 -11.41 10.78 9.24
C HIS A 92 -11.33 9.68 10.30
N LYS A 93 -11.84 9.98 11.50
CA LYS A 93 -11.86 9.08 12.64
C LYS A 93 -12.52 7.77 12.22
N ASN A 94 -11.83 6.66 12.47
CA ASN A 94 -12.22 5.29 12.07
C ASN A 94 -12.26 4.98 10.57
N LYS A 95 -12.15 5.97 9.67
CA LYS A 95 -12.13 5.74 8.22
C LYS A 95 -10.71 5.62 7.63
N LEU A 96 -9.72 6.23 8.28
CA LEU A 96 -8.33 6.20 7.81
C LEU A 96 -7.47 5.19 8.58
N GLU A 97 -6.60 4.49 7.88
CA GLU A 97 -5.41 3.86 8.46
C GLU A 97 -4.44 4.94 8.95
N CYS A 98 -3.70 4.70 10.04
CA CYS A 98 -2.69 5.65 10.51
C CYS A 98 -1.63 5.95 9.42
N THR A 99 -1.29 4.95 8.62
CA THR A 99 -0.35 5.06 7.48
C THR A 99 -0.87 5.96 6.37
N SER A 100 -2.18 6.16 6.22
CA SER A 100 -2.72 7.09 5.22
C SER A 100 -2.33 8.54 5.49
N CYS A 101 -2.24 8.91 6.77
CA CYS A 101 -1.80 10.25 7.17
C CYS A 101 -0.28 10.32 7.35
N HIS A 102 0.31 9.29 7.97
CA HIS A 102 1.71 9.33 8.44
C HIS A 102 2.75 8.76 7.47
N SER A 103 2.36 8.00 6.43
CA SER A 103 3.33 7.49 5.46
C SER A 103 3.67 8.55 4.42
N GLN A 104 4.96 8.89 4.34
CA GLN A 104 5.47 9.94 3.46
C GLN A 104 5.63 9.50 2.01
N TRP A 105 5.93 8.21 1.79
CA TRP A 105 6.18 7.67 0.45
C TRP A 105 5.91 6.17 0.37
N VAL A 106 5.68 5.69 -0.85
CA VAL A 106 5.57 4.27 -1.20
C VAL A 106 6.64 3.89 -2.20
N PRO A 107 7.16 2.65 -2.16
CA PRO A 107 8.05 2.17 -3.21
C PRO A 107 7.28 2.00 -4.52
N VAL A 108 7.93 2.37 -5.61
CA VAL A 108 7.48 2.17 -6.98
C VAL A 108 8.31 1.05 -7.58
N CYS A 109 7.63 -0.03 -7.92
CA CYS A 109 8.21 -1.07 -8.76
C CYS A 109 7.98 -0.66 -10.22
N LYS A 110 9.07 -0.43 -10.97
CA LYS A 110 9.07 -0.22 -12.42
C LYS A 110 8.71 -1.52 -13.17
N GLY A 111 7.49 -1.99 -12.95
CA GLY A 111 6.94 -3.21 -13.51
C GLY A 111 7.62 -4.48 -12.99
N CYS A 112 6.91 -5.59 -13.04
CA CYS A 112 7.56 -6.89 -13.12
C CYS A 112 7.50 -7.31 -14.58
N HIS A 113 8.63 -7.31 -15.27
CA HIS A 113 8.76 -7.98 -16.56
C HIS A 113 9.08 -9.44 -16.28
N SER A 114 8.15 -10.33 -16.58
CA SER A 114 8.33 -11.77 -16.43
C SER A 114 8.61 -12.38 -17.79
N THR A 115 9.77 -13.03 -17.90
CA THR A 115 10.16 -13.80 -19.08
C THR A 115 10.11 -15.28 -18.71
N PHE A 116 9.28 -16.05 -19.38
CA PHE A 116 9.18 -17.50 -19.19
C PHE A 116 9.86 -18.22 -20.34
N ILE A 117 10.86 -19.05 -20.01
CA ILE A 117 11.62 -19.86 -20.98
C ILE A 117 11.71 -21.28 -20.41
N PRO A 118 11.13 -22.27 -21.10
CA PRO A 118 11.45 -23.66 -20.86
C PRO A 118 12.89 -23.93 -21.34
N GLY A 119 13.82 -24.26 -20.45
CA GLY A 119 15.20 -24.61 -20.81
C GLY A 119 16.22 -23.45 -20.89
N GLN A 120 17.49 -23.78 -21.19
CA GLN A 120 18.62 -22.82 -21.24
C GLN A 120 18.85 -22.26 -22.66
N GLY A 121 17.80 -21.75 -23.32
CA GLY A 121 17.91 -21.12 -24.65
C GLY A 121 18.65 -19.77 -24.62
N LYS A 122 19.36 -19.41 -25.70
CA LYS A 122 20.03 -18.12 -25.85
C LYS A 122 19.00 -17.01 -26.12
N ILE A 123 18.79 -16.13 -25.15
CA ILE A 123 17.91 -14.95 -25.31
C ILE A 123 18.68 -13.82 -25.98
N ASP A 124 18.10 -13.18 -27.00
CA ASP A 124 18.60 -11.91 -27.54
C ASP A 124 18.55 -10.80 -26.46
N LYS A 125 19.60 -9.97 -26.37
CA LYS A 125 19.73 -8.88 -25.40
C LYS A 125 18.59 -7.87 -25.46
N SER A 126 17.89 -7.78 -26.60
CA SER A 126 16.69 -6.95 -26.77
C SER A 126 15.51 -7.35 -25.85
N TRP A 127 15.57 -8.55 -25.26
CA TRP A 127 14.58 -9.12 -24.33
C TRP A 127 15.11 -9.27 -22.89
N ALA A 128 16.27 -8.68 -22.59
CA ALA A 128 16.85 -8.73 -21.26
C ALA A 128 15.87 -8.13 -20.23
N PRO A 129 15.70 -8.76 -19.05
CA PRO A 129 14.81 -8.25 -18.02
C PRO A 129 15.26 -6.85 -17.60
N VAL A 130 14.31 -5.91 -17.56
CA VAL A 130 14.56 -4.55 -17.06
C VAL A 130 15.12 -4.65 -15.65
N LYS A 131 16.30 -4.08 -15.40
CA LYS A 131 16.85 -4.00 -14.03
C LYS A 131 15.81 -3.32 -13.14
N PRO A 132 15.30 -4.00 -12.09
CA PRO A 132 14.30 -3.41 -11.24
C PRO A 132 14.91 -2.23 -10.47
N MET A 133 14.61 -1.02 -10.90
CA MET A 133 14.91 0.19 -10.13
C MET A 133 13.76 0.45 -9.17
N MET A 134 14.04 0.45 -7.87
CA MET A 134 13.08 0.94 -6.89
C MET A 134 13.17 2.46 -6.83
N LYS A 135 12.06 3.13 -7.13
CA LYS A 135 11.87 4.56 -6.85
C LYS A 135 10.92 4.70 -5.67
N VAL A 136 10.79 5.89 -5.12
CA VAL A 136 9.77 6.21 -4.12
C VAL A 136 8.90 7.34 -4.64
N GLU A 137 7.63 7.34 -4.27
CA GLU A 137 6.68 8.36 -4.68
C GLU A 137 5.64 8.65 -3.61
N PHE A 138 4.94 9.78 -3.74
CA PHE A 138 3.84 10.10 -2.83
C PHE A 138 2.72 9.04 -2.96
N PRO A 139 2.21 8.51 -1.83
CA PRO A 139 1.22 7.44 -1.87
C PRO A 139 -0.09 7.91 -2.50
N SER A 140 -0.55 7.17 -3.50
CA SER A 140 -1.98 7.15 -3.86
C SER A 140 -2.75 6.42 -2.76
N LEU A 141 -4.06 6.56 -2.70
CA LEU A 141 -4.89 5.98 -1.65
C LEU A 141 -5.94 5.04 -2.24
N MET A 142 -6.36 4.07 -1.43
CA MET A 142 -7.45 3.15 -1.75
C MET A 142 -8.12 2.67 -0.47
N LEU A 143 -9.24 1.94 -0.56
CA LEU A 143 -9.78 1.22 0.58
C LEU A 143 -8.96 -0.06 0.79
N GLY A 144 -8.29 -0.17 1.94
CA GLY A 144 -7.51 -1.35 2.31
C GLY A 144 -8.37 -2.51 2.81
N PRO A 145 -7.75 -3.68 3.11
CA PRO A 145 -8.46 -4.89 3.54
C PRO A 145 -9.29 -4.77 4.82
N ARG A 146 -9.10 -3.69 5.59
CA ARG A 146 -9.84 -3.40 6.83
C ARG A 146 -11.04 -2.48 6.61
N GLY A 147 -11.36 -2.13 5.37
CA GLY A 147 -12.38 -1.13 5.06
C GLY A 147 -11.96 0.28 5.47
N LYS A 148 -10.67 0.55 5.62
CA LYS A 148 -10.11 1.88 5.92
C LYS A 148 -9.24 2.34 4.77
N VAL A 149 -9.22 3.64 4.52
CA VAL A 149 -8.34 4.25 3.52
C VAL A 149 -6.89 3.94 3.89
N ALA A 150 -6.12 3.40 2.95
CA ALA A 150 -4.74 2.97 3.10
C ALA A 150 -3.87 3.50 1.94
N PRO A 151 -2.55 3.68 2.15
CA PRO A 151 -1.61 3.88 1.05
C PRO A 151 -1.68 2.76 0.02
N MET A 152 -1.59 3.10 -1.26
CA MET A 152 -1.61 2.20 -2.41
C MET A 152 -0.29 2.31 -3.18
N ILE A 153 0.31 1.16 -3.55
CA ILE A 153 1.32 1.13 -4.60
C ILE A 153 0.68 1.05 -5.99
N LEU A 154 1.30 1.74 -6.92
CA LEU A 154 0.95 1.75 -8.33
C LEU A 154 2.04 1.05 -9.14
N PRO A 155 2.14 -0.29 -9.13
CA PRO A 155 3.08 -0.97 -10.01
C PRO A 155 2.78 -0.56 -11.46
N GLU A 156 3.84 -0.32 -12.23
CA GLU A 156 3.71 -0.09 -13.66
C GLU A 156 3.24 -1.36 -14.40
N ARG A 157 3.11 -1.26 -15.72
CA ARG A 157 2.61 -2.35 -16.58
C ARG A 157 3.40 -3.64 -16.34
N ARG A 158 2.67 -4.75 -16.28
CA ARG A 158 3.25 -6.09 -16.34
C ARG A 158 3.20 -6.60 -17.76
N PHE A 159 4.31 -7.17 -18.18
CA PHE A 159 4.44 -7.82 -19.47
C PHE A 159 4.90 -9.25 -19.25
N LEU A 160 4.32 -10.17 -20.02
CA LEU A 160 4.79 -11.55 -20.11
C LEU A 160 5.32 -11.78 -21.52
N ASN A 161 6.50 -12.38 -21.59
CA ASN A 161 6.99 -12.99 -22.82
C ASN A 161 7.13 -14.50 -22.56
N ALA A 162 6.64 -15.30 -23.49
CA ALA A 162 6.73 -16.75 -23.44
C ALA A 162 7.49 -17.25 -24.68
N PHE A 163 8.47 -18.12 -24.45
CA PHE A 163 9.32 -18.70 -25.49
C PHE A 163 9.21 -20.23 -25.47
N ASP A 164 9.43 -20.86 -26.62
CA ASP A 164 9.61 -22.31 -26.72
C ASP A 164 10.99 -22.74 -26.18
N GLU A 165 11.27 -24.04 -26.20
CA GLU A 165 12.55 -24.61 -25.74
C GLU A 165 13.75 -24.13 -26.57
N GLN A 166 13.51 -23.71 -27.82
CA GLN A 166 14.52 -23.24 -28.74
C GLN A 166 14.75 -21.71 -28.60
N GLY A 167 13.99 -21.04 -27.73
CA GLY A 167 14.07 -19.60 -27.50
C GLY A 167 13.29 -18.77 -28.52
N ASN A 168 12.44 -19.38 -29.35
CA ASN A 168 11.55 -18.65 -30.24
C ASN A 168 10.29 -18.22 -29.47
N PRO A 169 9.76 -17.02 -29.72
CA PRO A 169 8.53 -16.60 -29.07
C PRO A 169 7.34 -17.50 -29.43
N ILE A 170 6.55 -17.90 -28.42
CA ILE A 170 5.34 -18.69 -28.64
C ILE A 170 4.24 -17.79 -29.22
N PRO A 171 3.65 -18.14 -30.38
CA PRO A 171 2.56 -17.36 -30.96
C PRO A 171 1.28 -17.51 -30.13
N VAL A 172 0.49 -16.45 -30.05
CA VAL A 172 -0.84 -16.54 -29.44
C VAL A 172 -1.83 -17.10 -30.46
N ILE A 173 -2.50 -18.16 -30.03
CA ILE A 173 -3.53 -18.84 -30.80
C ILE A 173 -4.87 -18.18 -30.49
N ARG A 174 -5.57 -17.73 -31.53
CA ARG A 174 -6.94 -17.21 -31.42
C ARG A 174 -7.91 -18.35 -31.08
N ASN A 175 -9.12 -18.02 -30.64
CA ASN A 175 -10.17 -19.02 -30.37
C ASN A 175 -10.50 -19.90 -31.60
N ASN A 176 -10.18 -19.45 -32.81
CA ASN A 176 -10.37 -20.19 -34.06
C ASN A 176 -9.16 -21.06 -34.45
N GLY A 177 -8.09 -21.11 -33.64
CA GLY A 177 -6.91 -21.92 -33.89
C GLY A 177 -5.79 -21.23 -34.69
N ASP A 178 -6.01 -20.01 -35.20
CA ASP A 178 -5.01 -19.31 -36.00
C ASP A 178 -3.96 -18.61 -35.12
N ALA A 179 -2.70 -18.66 -35.55
CA ALA A 179 -1.62 -17.86 -34.98
C ALA A 179 -1.85 -16.38 -35.30
N SER A 180 -2.08 -15.54 -34.29
CA SER A 180 -2.25 -14.09 -34.47
C SER A 180 -0.93 -13.32 -34.57
N GLY A 181 0.20 -14.01 -34.50
CA GLY A 181 1.55 -13.44 -34.43
C GLY A 181 2.28 -13.75 -33.12
N VAL A 182 3.48 -13.19 -32.98
CA VAL A 182 4.35 -13.29 -31.81
C VAL A 182 4.08 -12.13 -30.84
N TYR A 183 3.76 -12.41 -29.58
CA TYR A 183 3.58 -11.35 -28.58
C TYR A 183 4.91 -10.90 -27.99
N ARG A 184 5.38 -9.74 -28.42
CA ARG A 184 6.29 -8.89 -27.65
C ARG A 184 5.45 -8.07 -26.68
N GLU A 185 5.75 -8.13 -25.38
CA GLU A 185 5.09 -7.33 -24.34
C GLU A 185 3.58 -7.66 -24.17
N TRP A 186 3.21 -8.94 -24.02
CA TRP A 186 1.81 -9.30 -23.76
C TRP A 186 1.29 -8.58 -22.53
N SER A 187 0.23 -7.80 -22.74
CA SER A 187 -0.40 -6.98 -21.72
C SER A 187 -1.77 -7.53 -21.38
N PHE A 188 -2.03 -7.78 -20.11
CA PHE A 188 -3.36 -8.20 -19.65
C PHE A 188 -4.40 -7.10 -19.94
N THR A 189 -5.55 -7.49 -20.47
CA THR A 189 -6.70 -6.60 -20.67
C THR A 189 -7.43 -6.37 -19.36
N ASN A 190 -7.87 -5.14 -19.13
CA ASN A 190 -8.76 -4.82 -18.02
C ASN A 190 -10.24 -4.85 -18.46
N PRO A 191 -11.21 -4.69 -17.55
CA PRO A 191 -12.64 -4.78 -17.88
C PRO A 191 -13.13 -3.80 -18.95
N HIS A 192 -12.38 -2.74 -19.23
CA HIS A 192 -12.71 -1.75 -20.26
C HIS A 192 -12.07 -2.05 -21.62
N GLY A 193 -11.47 -3.23 -21.80
CA GLY A 193 -11.01 -3.72 -23.10
C GLY A 193 -9.65 -3.19 -23.58
N TYR A 194 -8.89 -2.46 -22.74
CA TYR A 194 -7.55 -2.00 -23.09
C TYR A 194 -6.43 -2.73 -22.35
N SER A 195 -5.25 -2.75 -22.99
CA SER A 195 -3.98 -3.27 -22.46
C SER A 195 -3.59 -2.48 -21.22
N GLY A 196 -3.50 -3.16 -20.07
CA GLY A 196 -3.29 -2.49 -18.80
C GLY A 196 -2.46 -3.26 -17.80
N GLY A 197 -2.73 -4.54 -17.54
CA GLY A 197 -2.13 -5.28 -16.42
C GLY A 197 -1.99 -4.46 -15.13
N ARG A 198 -2.91 -3.50 -14.92
CA ARG A 198 -2.79 -2.47 -13.89
C ARG A 198 -3.19 -3.16 -12.61
N LEU A 199 -2.36 -3.04 -11.59
CA LEU A 199 -2.64 -3.60 -10.29
C LEU A 199 -2.62 -2.49 -9.25
N ALA A 200 -3.35 -2.74 -8.18
CA ALA A 200 -3.43 -1.88 -7.02
C ALA A 200 -3.31 -2.75 -5.77
N TYR A 201 -2.42 -2.32 -4.87
CA TYR A 201 -2.21 -3.00 -3.60
C TYR A 201 -2.14 -1.99 -2.48
N ALA A 202 -3.01 -2.17 -1.49
CA ALA A 202 -2.95 -1.49 -0.22
C ALA A 202 -1.71 -1.94 0.53
N MET A 203 -1.01 -1.00 1.14
CA MET A 203 0.23 -1.24 1.84
C MET A 203 0.28 -0.49 3.17
N ASN A 204 1.18 -0.94 4.04
CA ASN A 204 1.56 -0.23 5.26
C ASN A 204 3.04 0.12 5.15
N PRO A 205 3.40 1.25 4.51
CA PRO A 205 4.77 1.65 4.31
C PRO A 205 5.47 1.94 5.64
N HIS A 206 6.75 1.61 5.73
CA HIS A 206 7.58 1.96 6.89
C HIS A 206 8.08 3.42 6.86
N SER A 207 7.66 4.22 5.88
CA SER A 207 7.94 5.66 5.75
C SER A 207 7.11 6.53 6.70
N VAL A 208 6.84 6.01 7.90
CA VAL A 208 5.98 6.64 8.91
C VAL A 208 6.75 7.76 9.60
N GLY A 209 6.21 8.97 9.58
CA GLY A 209 6.82 10.15 10.19
C GLY A 209 5.90 10.88 11.17
N LYS A 210 6.48 11.83 11.91
CA LYS A 210 5.73 12.78 12.76
C LYS A 210 4.89 13.76 11.93
N GLN A 211 5.39 14.15 10.76
CA GLN A 211 4.68 15.02 9.83
C GLN A 211 3.69 14.20 9.01
N VAL A 212 2.44 14.68 8.98
CA VAL A 212 1.37 14.11 8.16
C VAL A 212 1.22 14.87 6.85
N ARG A 213 0.61 14.23 5.87
CA ARG A 213 0.26 14.85 4.58
C ARG A 213 -0.75 16.00 4.76
N SER A 214 -0.72 16.98 3.86
CA SER A 214 -1.63 18.14 3.92
C SER A 214 -3.04 17.79 3.47
N CYS A 215 -4.03 18.60 3.85
CA CYS A 215 -5.42 18.45 3.39
C CYS A 215 -5.50 18.40 1.85
N ALA A 216 -4.80 19.33 1.20
CA ALA A 216 -4.76 19.43 -0.27
C ALA A 216 -4.16 18.19 -0.94
N SER A 217 -3.16 17.55 -0.33
CA SER A 217 -2.57 16.32 -0.89
C SER A 217 -3.51 15.11 -0.91
N CYS A 218 -4.64 15.16 -0.18
CA CYS A 218 -5.72 14.17 -0.31
C CYS A 218 -6.89 14.72 -1.13
N HIS A 219 -7.45 15.85 -0.70
CA HIS A 219 -8.72 16.37 -1.22
C HIS A 219 -8.58 17.10 -2.56
N MET A 220 -7.38 17.55 -2.91
CA MET A 220 -7.09 18.28 -4.15
C MET A 220 -6.10 17.51 -5.03
N SER A 221 -6.04 16.18 -4.89
CA SER A 221 -5.07 15.35 -5.61
C SER A 221 -5.75 14.23 -6.40
N SER A 222 -5.82 14.41 -7.71
CA SER A 222 -6.21 13.37 -8.68
C SER A 222 -5.39 12.08 -8.49
N ARG A 223 -4.11 12.24 -8.17
CA ARG A 223 -3.19 11.15 -7.86
C ARG A 223 -3.61 10.41 -6.59
N ALA A 224 -3.91 11.11 -5.49
CA ALA A 224 -4.35 10.47 -4.25
C ALA A 224 -5.63 9.65 -4.46
N LEU A 225 -6.54 10.13 -5.32
CA LEU A 225 -7.76 9.44 -5.70
C LEU A 225 -7.53 8.23 -6.63
N GLY A 226 -6.32 8.04 -7.17
CA GLY A 226 -6.02 6.97 -8.13
C GLY A 226 -6.46 7.27 -9.57
N LEU A 227 -6.78 8.52 -9.90
CA LEU A 227 -7.14 8.95 -11.26
C LEU A 227 -5.91 9.16 -12.15
N GLY A 228 -4.71 9.19 -11.56
CA GLY A 228 -3.45 9.52 -12.23
C GLY A 228 -2.98 10.94 -11.90
N GLU A 229 -1.85 11.35 -12.45
CA GLU A 229 -1.32 12.70 -12.26
C GLU A 229 -1.92 13.65 -13.30
N GLY A 230 -2.41 14.81 -12.86
CA GLY A 230 -2.99 15.83 -13.73
C GLY A 230 -3.94 16.76 -12.99
N ASP A 231 -4.43 17.76 -13.71
CA ASP A 231 -5.35 18.76 -13.18
C ASP A 231 -6.78 18.22 -13.22
N ILE A 232 -7.46 18.24 -12.08
CA ILE A 232 -8.85 17.80 -11.95
C ILE A 232 -9.77 19.02 -12.00
N ASN A 233 -10.73 19.00 -12.92
CA ASN A 233 -11.80 19.97 -13.01
C ASN A 233 -13.09 19.26 -12.59
N ILE A 234 -13.62 19.65 -11.44
CA ILE A 234 -14.87 19.10 -10.91
C ILE A 234 -16.01 19.98 -11.41
N GLY A 235 -17.00 19.36 -12.07
CA GLY A 235 -18.21 20.06 -12.52
C GLY A 235 -19.12 20.42 -11.34
N LEU A 236 -20.24 21.10 -11.63
CA LEU A 236 -21.20 21.53 -10.60
C LEU A 236 -21.68 20.37 -9.69
N ASN A 237 -21.77 19.16 -10.26
CA ASN A 237 -22.10 17.94 -9.54
C ASN A 237 -20.95 16.93 -9.72
N SER A 238 -20.21 16.66 -8.65
CA SER A 238 -19.14 15.65 -8.63
C SER A 238 -19.75 14.26 -8.78
N SER A 239 -19.83 13.80 -10.02
CA SER A 239 -20.51 12.57 -10.45
C SER A 239 -19.67 11.78 -11.46
N GLY A 240 -18.48 12.28 -11.78
CA GLY A 240 -17.63 11.78 -12.84
C GLY A 240 -18.15 12.03 -14.26
N LYS A 241 -19.40 12.50 -14.44
CA LYS A 241 -20.01 12.74 -15.76
C LYS A 241 -19.52 14.02 -16.42
N ASN A 242 -19.48 15.10 -15.65
CA ASN A 242 -19.06 16.43 -16.08
C ASN A 242 -17.70 16.81 -15.49
N ASP A 243 -17.09 15.90 -14.75
CA ASP A 243 -15.74 16.07 -14.23
C ASP A 243 -14.74 15.74 -15.35
N ALA A 244 -13.58 16.40 -15.33
CA ALA A 244 -12.52 16.15 -16.28
C ALA A 244 -11.17 16.05 -15.57
N LEU A 245 -10.30 15.20 -16.11
CA LEU A 245 -8.89 15.15 -15.73
C LEU A 245 -8.07 15.52 -16.96
N LEU A 246 -7.21 16.53 -16.83
CA LEU A 246 -6.18 16.84 -17.80
C LEU A 246 -4.88 16.16 -17.34
N PRO A 247 -4.54 14.97 -17.88
CA PRO A 247 -3.41 14.21 -17.37
C PRO A 247 -2.07 14.82 -17.77
N LEU A 248 -1.12 14.80 -16.85
CA LEU A 248 0.26 15.26 -17.08
C LEU A 248 0.97 14.39 -18.12
N VAL A 249 0.72 13.08 -18.10
CA VAL A 249 1.32 12.10 -19.03
C VAL A 249 0.25 11.53 -19.96
N ARG A 250 0.38 11.80 -21.26
CA ARG A 250 -0.62 11.47 -22.30
C ARG A 250 -0.20 10.34 -23.25
N THR A 251 0.93 9.68 -23.03
CA THR A 251 1.50 8.69 -23.96
C THR A 251 0.52 7.58 -24.37
N GLU A 252 -0.25 7.03 -23.42
CA GLU A 252 -1.23 5.98 -23.72
C GLU A 252 -2.46 6.49 -24.48
N ILE A 253 -2.83 7.76 -24.28
CA ILE A 253 -3.93 8.43 -24.98
C ILE A 253 -3.52 8.72 -26.42
N ILE A 254 -2.34 9.32 -26.61
CA ILE A 254 -1.81 9.69 -27.94
C ILE A 254 -1.56 8.43 -28.79
N SER A 255 -1.10 7.33 -28.18
CA SER A 255 -0.87 6.07 -28.90
C SER A 255 -2.15 5.25 -29.15
N GLY A 256 -3.32 5.72 -28.71
CA GLY A 256 -4.59 5.00 -28.85
C GLY A 256 -4.70 3.73 -28.00
N ARG A 257 -3.75 3.49 -27.08
CA ARG A 257 -3.71 2.28 -26.25
C ARG A 257 -4.68 2.30 -25.08
N SER A 258 -5.05 3.49 -24.60
CA SER A 258 -6.03 3.69 -23.54
C SER A 258 -6.65 5.08 -23.66
N GLN A 259 -7.90 5.22 -23.24
CA GLN A 259 -8.52 6.55 -23.09
C GLN A 259 -8.05 7.29 -21.83
N LEU A 260 -7.24 6.64 -20.97
CA LEU A 260 -6.85 7.16 -19.67
C LEU A 260 -5.33 7.19 -19.50
N ALA A 261 -4.86 8.04 -18.58
CA ALA A 261 -3.44 8.18 -18.29
C ALA A 261 -2.82 6.85 -17.81
N PRO A 262 -1.51 6.62 -18.03
CA PRO A 262 -0.83 5.37 -17.65
C PRO A 262 -0.95 4.99 -16.17
N LYS A 263 -0.97 6.00 -15.29
CA LYS A 263 -1.06 5.83 -13.84
C LYS A 263 -2.49 5.76 -13.30
N ALA A 264 -3.52 5.96 -14.13
CA ALA A 264 -4.90 5.85 -13.69
C ALA A 264 -5.21 4.42 -13.24
N ARG A 265 -5.95 4.29 -12.13
CA ARG A 265 -6.42 3.02 -11.56
C ARG A 265 -7.93 2.91 -11.55
N LEU A 266 -8.65 4.03 -11.58
CA LEU A 266 -10.09 4.11 -11.76
C LEU A 266 -10.45 5.19 -12.79
N THR A 267 -11.67 5.13 -13.32
CA THR A 267 -12.28 6.20 -14.10
C THR A 267 -12.75 7.34 -13.19
N LEU A 268 -13.07 8.51 -13.76
CA LEU A 268 -13.69 9.61 -13.00
C LEU A 268 -15.01 9.24 -12.34
N ARG A 269 -15.70 8.20 -12.83
CA ARG A 269 -16.92 7.64 -12.25
C ARG A 269 -16.66 6.57 -11.18
N GLY A 270 -15.39 6.33 -10.82
CA GLY A 270 -15.04 5.34 -9.81
C GLY A 270 -15.04 3.89 -10.30
N GLU A 271 -15.03 3.65 -11.62
CA GLU A 271 -15.00 2.30 -12.17
C GLU A 271 -13.56 1.76 -12.12
N PRO A 272 -13.34 0.53 -11.63
CA PRO A 272 -11.99 0.00 -11.45
C PRO A 272 -11.32 -0.39 -12.77
N LEU A 273 -10.10 0.10 -12.97
CA LEU A 273 -9.21 -0.26 -14.10
C LEU A 273 -8.11 -1.23 -13.71
N ALA A 274 -7.82 -1.30 -12.40
CA ALA A 274 -6.76 -2.11 -11.86
C ALA A 274 -7.31 -3.26 -11.03
N GLY A 275 -6.70 -4.42 -11.20
CA GLY A 275 -6.98 -5.59 -10.37
C GLY A 275 -6.49 -5.37 -8.94
N VAL A 276 -7.33 -5.75 -7.98
CA VAL A 276 -7.01 -5.78 -6.56
C VAL A 276 -7.19 -7.22 -6.09
N SER A 277 -6.12 -7.84 -5.61
CA SER A 277 -6.17 -9.25 -5.14
C SER A 277 -6.37 -9.39 -3.63
N GLN A 278 -6.25 -8.28 -2.88
CA GLN A 278 -6.41 -8.31 -1.43
C GLN A 278 -7.89 -8.33 -1.08
N THR A 279 -8.31 -9.35 -0.33
CA THR A 279 -9.70 -9.49 0.14
C THR A 279 -10.16 -8.20 0.85
N ASN A 280 -11.38 -7.75 0.53
CA ASN A 280 -12.01 -6.52 1.04
C ASN A 280 -11.31 -5.20 0.68
N ALA A 281 -10.18 -5.23 -0.02
CA ALA A 281 -9.57 -4.02 -0.55
C ALA A 281 -10.20 -3.67 -1.90
N ARG A 282 -10.34 -2.37 -2.16
CA ARG A 282 -10.81 -1.87 -3.44
C ARG A 282 -10.30 -0.46 -3.70
N LEU A 283 -10.33 -0.07 -4.96
CA LEU A 283 -10.18 1.31 -5.36
C LEU A 283 -11.35 2.16 -4.85
N PHE A 284 -11.16 3.49 -4.83
CA PHE A 284 -12.25 4.41 -4.54
C PHE A 284 -13.32 4.37 -5.62
N ASN A 285 -14.53 4.75 -5.20
CA ASN A 285 -15.67 4.96 -6.08
C ASN A 285 -16.33 6.32 -5.74
N GLN A 286 -17.49 6.62 -6.33
CA GLN A 286 -18.19 7.90 -6.11
C GLN A 286 -18.70 8.14 -4.68
N GLN A 287 -18.66 7.15 -3.80
CA GLN A 287 -19.07 7.31 -2.40
C GLN A 287 -17.96 7.91 -1.53
N GLU A 288 -16.71 7.86 -2.00
CA GLU A 288 -15.56 8.52 -1.38
C GLU A 288 -15.32 9.91 -1.95
#